data_AF-A0A1F5HGI2-F1
#
_entry.id   AF-A0A1F5HGI2-F1
#
_cell.length_a   1.000
_cell.length_b   1.000
_cell.length_c   1.000
_cell.angle_alpha   90.00
_cell.angle_beta   90.00
_cell.angle_gamma   90.00
#
_symmetry.space_group_name_H-M   'P 1'
#
loop_
_entity.id
_entity.type
_entity.pdbx_description
1 polymer ?
#
loop_
_entity_poly.entity_id
_entity_poly.type
_entity_poly.pdbx_seq_one_letter_code
_entity_poly.pdbx_strand_id
1 'polypeptide(L)'
;MPKLVNGLQLIVHRIQKTVNHEPTTVNRRSWRHGFTLIELLIVIAIMAVLAATIMVAINPVKRKSQARDAARKNDIGQIANALKAYYTTYDAYPSPAGPASVSGLTALRASGDLKIIPLDPIGTEYQYLVSGSGISSEAAVYGEIEDPTSGSGNWVWCWRSESVSIGEVGSGNCQP
;
A
#
# COMPACT_ATOMS: atom_id res chain seq x y z
N MET A 1 -8.95 65.48 -83.91
CA MET A 1 -10.40 65.74 -83.83
C MET A 1 -10.91 65.35 -82.44
N PRO A 2 -11.86 66.11 -81.88
CA PRO A 2 -12.28 66.11 -80.48
C PRO A 2 -13.36 65.03 -80.22
N LYS A 3 -13.82 64.80 -78.99
CA LYS A 3 -15.06 65.45 -78.51
C LYS A 3 -15.15 65.41 -76.98
N LEU A 4 -15.40 66.61 -76.45
CA LEU A 4 -16.15 66.91 -75.24
C LEU A 4 -17.57 66.34 -75.34
N VAL A 5 -18.06 65.67 -74.30
CA VAL A 5 -19.47 65.74 -73.84
C VAL A 5 -19.45 65.42 -72.33
N ASN A 6 -19.55 66.39 -71.42
CA ASN A 6 -20.76 67.04 -70.90
C ASN A 6 -21.84 66.08 -70.39
N GLY A 7 -22.33 66.34 -69.17
CA GLY A 7 -23.64 65.87 -68.75
C GLY A 7 -23.64 65.09 -67.45
N LEU A 8 -23.48 65.80 -66.34
CA LEU A 8 -24.61 65.99 -65.43
C LEU A 8 -25.56 64.76 -65.30
N GLN A 9 -25.06 63.66 -64.73
CA GLN A 9 -25.90 62.71 -63.99
C GLN A 9 -25.71 63.02 -62.51
N LEU A 10 -26.15 64.24 -62.18
CA LEU A 10 -26.52 64.60 -60.82
C LEU A 10 -27.70 63.69 -60.43
N ILE A 11 -27.67 63.22 -59.18
CA ILE A 11 -28.80 62.63 -58.46
C ILE A 11 -29.01 61.13 -58.72
N VAL A 12 -28.19 60.24 -58.14
CA VAL A 12 -28.72 59.10 -57.37
C VAL A 12 -27.68 58.68 -56.34
N HIS A 13 -28.18 58.46 -55.13
CA HIS A 13 -27.57 57.76 -54.01
C HIS A 13 -26.46 58.49 -53.25
N ARG A 14 -26.85 59.31 -52.26
CA ARG A 14 -27.17 58.80 -50.91
C ARG A 14 -25.88 58.32 -50.22
N ILE A 15 -25.33 59.23 -49.41
CA ILE A 15 -24.84 58.92 -48.07
C ILE A 15 -23.93 57.69 -48.01
N GLN A 16 -22.65 57.86 -48.31
CA GLN A 16 -21.61 57.14 -47.58
C GLN A 16 -20.73 58.18 -46.89
N LYS A 17 -21.34 58.85 -45.91
CA LYS A 17 -20.60 59.50 -44.84
C LYS A 17 -19.67 58.41 -44.29
N THR A 18 -18.37 58.62 -44.45
CA THR A 18 -17.31 57.74 -43.93
C THR A 18 -17.49 57.62 -42.42
N VAL A 19 -18.23 56.60 -41.98
CA VAL A 19 -18.16 56.13 -40.60
C VAL A 19 -16.88 55.31 -40.54
N ASN A 20 -15.77 56.00 -40.34
CA ASN A 20 -14.56 55.35 -39.84
C ASN A 20 -14.91 54.85 -38.43
N HIS A 21 -15.28 53.58 -38.34
CA HIS A 21 -15.34 52.91 -37.05
C HIS A 21 -13.89 52.77 -36.57
N GLU A 22 -13.44 53.70 -35.73
CA GLU A 22 -12.31 53.41 -34.85
C GLU A 22 -12.64 52.13 -34.08
N PRO A 23 -11.77 51.11 -34.10
CA PRO A 23 -11.97 49.94 -33.28
C PRO A 23 -11.90 50.41 -31.83
N THR A 24 -13.05 50.53 -31.16
CA THR A 24 -13.10 50.66 -29.72
C THR A 24 -12.53 49.38 -29.16
N THR A 25 -11.22 49.35 -28.93
CA THR A 25 -10.54 48.27 -28.23
C THR A 25 -11.17 48.21 -26.85
N VAL A 26 -12.10 47.26 -26.64
CA VAL A 26 -12.67 46.99 -25.34
C VAL A 26 -11.52 46.45 -24.49
N ASN A 27 -10.86 47.36 -23.78
CA ASN A 27 -9.80 47.05 -22.83
C ASN A 27 -10.46 46.24 -21.71
N ARG A 28 -10.51 44.92 -21.90
CA ARG A 28 -10.86 43.98 -20.83
C ARG A 28 -9.74 44.08 -19.82
N ARG A 29 -9.88 44.99 -18.85
CA ARG A 29 -9.00 45.00 -17.67
C ARG A 29 -9.06 43.59 -17.09
N SER A 30 -7.98 42.83 -17.22
CA SER A 30 -7.87 41.57 -16.51
C SER A 30 -7.80 41.94 -15.03
N TRP A 31 -8.90 41.78 -14.31
CA TRP A 31 -8.87 41.94 -12.86
C TRP A 31 -8.00 40.82 -12.31
N ARG A 32 -6.74 41.16 -12.04
CA ARG A 32 -5.84 40.31 -11.26
C ARG A 32 -6.36 40.32 -9.83
N HIS A 33 -7.29 39.40 -9.56
CA HIS A 33 -7.73 39.11 -8.20
C HIS A 33 -6.56 38.39 -7.52
N GLY A 34 -5.87 39.09 -6.63
CA GLY A 34 -4.93 38.47 -5.71
C GLY A 34 -5.70 37.80 -4.57
N PHE A 35 -5.19 36.67 -4.10
CA PHE A 35 -5.67 36.05 -2.87
C PHE A 35 -5.54 37.05 -1.72
N THR A 36 -6.62 37.24 -0.97
CA THR A 36 -6.54 37.99 0.29
C THR A 36 -5.87 37.13 1.35
N LEU A 37 -5.14 37.78 2.27
CA LEU A 37 -4.47 37.09 3.38
C LEU A 37 -5.48 36.34 4.27
N ILE A 38 -6.70 36.88 4.38
CA ILE A 38 -7.80 36.26 5.13
C ILE A 38 -8.33 34.98 4.46
N GLU A 39 -8.42 34.95 3.13
CA GLU A 39 -8.82 33.73 2.41
C GLU A 39 -7.84 32.59 2.65
N LEU A 40 -6.53 32.89 2.63
CA LEU A 40 -5.51 31.87 2.92
C LEU A 40 -5.56 31.42 4.39
N LEU A 41 -5.80 32.34 5.32
CA LEU A 41 -5.85 32.05 6.76
C LEU A 41 -7.01 31.11 7.12
N ILE A 42 -8.19 31.32 6.54
CA ILE A 42 -9.35 30.45 6.79
C ILE A 42 -9.11 29.04 6.21
N VAL A 43 -8.45 28.95 5.04
CA VAL A 43 -8.17 27.66 4.40
C VAL A 43 -7.24 26.81 5.26
N ILE A 44 -6.14 27.36 5.75
CA ILE A 44 -5.22 26.61 6.61
C ILE A 44 -5.88 26.23 7.95
N ALA A 45 -6.77 27.07 8.47
CA ALA A 45 -7.54 26.75 9.68
C ALA A 45 -8.46 25.54 9.47
N ILE A 46 -9.20 25.50 8.35
CA ILE A 46 -10.06 24.37 8.01
C ILE A 46 -9.22 23.10 7.74
N MET A 47 -8.10 23.22 7.02
CA MET A 47 -7.18 22.10 6.77
C MET A 47 -6.64 21.48 8.06
N ALA A 48 -6.31 22.30 9.06
CA ALA A 48 -5.84 21.83 10.35
C ALA A 48 -6.92 21.02 11.10
N VAL A 49 -8.17 21.50 11.09
CA VAL A 49 -9.29 20.79 11.74
C VAL A 49 -9.58 19.46 11.05
N LEU A 50 -9.64 19.45 9.71
CA LEU A 50 -9.87 18.22 8.93
C LEU A 50 -8.75 17.19 9.12
N ALA A 51 -7.49 17.63 9.13
CA ALA A 51 -6.36 16.73 9.35
C ALA A 51 -6.41 16.08 10.74
N ALA A 52 -6.75 16.85 11.78
CA ALA A 52 -6.86 16.35 13.15
C ALA A 52 -7.97 15.30 13.30
N THR A 53 -9.14 15.51 12.71
CA THR A 53 -10.26 14.55 12.79
C THR A 53 -9.95 13.24 12.06
N ILE A 54 -9.30 13.31 10.90
CA ILE A 54 -8.88 12.12 10.15
C ILE A 54 -7.90 11.27 10.96
N MET A 55 -6.92 11.89 11.62
CA MET A 55 -5.91 11.17 12.40
C MET A 55 -6.52 10.34 13.53
N VAL A 56 -7.53 10.90 14.22
CA VAL A 56 -8.29 10.19 15.27
C VAL A 56 -9.11 9.04 14.66
N ALA A 57 -9.69 9.24 13.48
CA ALA A 57 -10.55 8.25 12.83
C ALA A 57 -9.79 7.01 12.34
N ILE A 58 -8.55 7.14 11.85
CA ILE A 58 -7.86 6.05 11.12
C ILE A 58 -6.92 5.19 11.98
N ASN A 59 -6.69 5.52 13.25
CA ASN A 59 -5.75 4.86 14.17
C ASN A 59 -4.50 4.29 13.44
N PRO A 60 -3.56 5.16 13.02
CA PRO A 60 -2.45 4.77 12.14
C PRO A 60 -1.53 3.70 12.75
N VAL A 61 -1.47 3.61 14.09
CA VAL A 61 -0.70 2.58 14.79
C VAL A 61 -1.28 1.20 14.52
N LYS A 62 -2.61 1.05 14.67
CA LYS A 62 -3.31 -0.21 14.39
C LYS A 62 -3.19 -0.62 12.93
N ARG A 63 -3.26 0.33 12.00
CA ARG A 63 -3.07 0.03 10.57
C ARG A 63 -1.68 -0.50 10.27
N LYS A 64 -0.65 0.03 10.93
CA LYS A 64 0.72 -0.45 10.79
C LYS A 64 0.91 -1.84 11.37
N SER A 65 0.34 -2.15 12.55
CA SER A 65 0.42 -3.50 13.11
C SER A 65 -0.28 -4.53 12.21
N GLN A 66 -1.48 -4.22 11.71
CA GLN A 66 -2.21 -5.06 10.77
C GLN A 66 -1.42 -5.36 9.48
N ALA A 67 -0.71 -4.35 8.95
CA ALA A 67 0.13 -4.53 7.77
C ALA A 67 1.32 -5.46 8.04
N ARG A 68 1.96 -5.35 9.21
CA ARG A 68 3.03 -6.27 9.63
C ARG A 68 2.50 -7.68 9.85
N ASP A 69 1.37 -7.83 10.53
CA ASP A 69 0.73 -9.13 10.73
C ASP A 69 0.33 -9.79 9.40
N ALA A 70 -0.14 -9.02 8.41
CA ALA A 70 -0.42 -9.56 7.08
C ALA A 70 0.85 -10.11 6.40
N ALA A 71 1.98 -9.42 6.53
CA ALA A 71 3.27 -9.93 6.03
C ALA A 71 3.68 -11.20 6.77
N ARG A 72 3.60 -11.23 8.11
CA ARG A 72 3.88 -12.42 8.92
C ARG A 72 3.07 -13.63 8.51
N LYS A 73 1.76 -13.45 8.33
CA LYS A 73 0.84 -14.50 7.90
C LYS A 73 1.23 -15.08 6.54
N ASN A 74 1.67 -14.23 5.61
CA ASN A 74 2.13 -14.64 4.29
C ASN A 74 3.45 -15.43 4.38
N ASP A 75 4.44 -14.90 5.09
CA ASP A 75 5.75 -15.52 5.26
C ASP A 75 5.66 -16.90 5.91
N ILE A 76 4.88 -17.02 6.99
CA ILE A 76 4.63 -18.30 7.66
C ILE A 76 3.93 -19.29 6.71
N GLY A 77 3.00 -18.82 5.87
CA GLY A 77 2.38 -19.64 4.83
C GLY A 77 3.38 -20.14 3.78
N GLN A 78 4.34 -19.31 3.37
CA GLN A 78 5.42 -19.71 2.46
C GLN A 78 6.34 -20.77 3.11
N ILE A 79 6.74 -20.55 4.36
CA ILE A 79 7.58 -21.50 5.11
C ILE A 79 6.84 -22.83 5.31
N ALA A 80 5.55 -22.80 5.67
CA ALA A 80 4.73 -24.00 5.81
C ALA A 80 4.64 -24.80 4.51
N ASN A 81 4.51 -24.13 3.36
CA ASN A 81 4.52 -24.81 2.06
C ASN A 81 5.88 -25.46 1.76
N ALA A 82 6.98 -24.78 2.05
CA ALA A 82 8.33 -25.34 1.91
C ALA A 82 8.54 -26.54 2.84
N LEU A 83 8.07 -26.48 4.09
CA LEU A 83 8.14 -27.59 5.04
C LEU A 83 7.38 -28.82 4.53
N LYS A 84 6.17 -28.64 3.97
CA LYS A 84 5.41 -29.74 3.35
C LYS A 84 6.12 -30.35 2.15
N ALA A 85 6.72 -29.52 1.29
CA ALA A 85 7.48 -29.98 0.14
C ALA A 85 8.73 -30.77 0.55
N TYR A 86 9.46 -30.26 1.55
CA TYR A 86 10.62 -30.95 2.13
C TYR A 86 10.22 -32.30 2.71
N TYR A 87 9.17 -32.36 3.53
CA TYR A 87 8.69 -33.62 4.11
C TYR A 87 8.30 -34.65 3.03
N THR A 88 7.66 -34.20 1.94
CA THR A 88 7.30 -35.07 0.81
C THR A 88 8.53 -35.67 0.11
N THR A 89 9.69 -35.00 0.18
CA THR A 89 10.92 -35.43 -0.49
C THR A 89 11.82 -36.27 0.40
N TYR A 90 11.89 -35.94 1.69
CA TYR A 90 12.85 -36.51 2.64
C TYR A 90 12.21 -37.36 3.73
N ASP A 91 10.88 -37.50 3.74
CA ASP A 91 10.11 -38.27 4.73
C ASP A 91 10.41 -37.83 6.18
N ALA A 92 10.82 -36.58 6.36
CA ALA A 92 11.19 -35.98 7.64
C ALA A 92 11.18 -34.46 7.52
N TYR A 93 10.89 -33.75 8.62
CA TYR A 93 11.14 -32.31 8.70
C TYR A 93 12.60 -32.02 9.01
N PRO A 94 13.13 -30.86 8.57
CA PRO A 94 14.52 -30.50 8.85
C PRO A 94 14.75 -30.42 10.37
N SER A 95 15.68 -31.24 10.88
CA SER A 95 16.03 -31.21 12.29
C SER A 95 16.96 -30.02 12.58
N PRO A 96 16.57 -29.10 13.48
CA PRO A 96 17.47 -28.08 13.98
C PRO A 96 18.50 -28.68 14.95
N ALA A 97 19.63 -28.00 15.17
CA ALA A 97 20.62 -28.40 16.18
C ALA A 97 20.14 -28.18 17.65
N GLY A 98 18.82 -28.09 17.89
CA GLY A 98 18.19 -27.82 19.19
C GLY A 98 16.67 -27.56 19.04
N PRO A 99 15.88 -27.58 20.14
CA PRO A 99 14.41 -27.61 20.10
C PRO A 99 13.72 -26.36 19.54
N ALA A 100 14.44 -25.26 19.38
CA ALA A 100 13.96 -24.05 18.71
C ALA A 100 15.14 -23.38 17.99
N SER A 101 15.43 -23.79 16.75
CA SER A 101 16.43 -23.07 15.97
C SER A 101 16.07 -22.89 14.51
N VAL A 102 16.31 -21.67 14.07
CA VAL A 102 16.23 -21.16 12.69
C VAL A 102 17.07 -21.97 11.70
N SER A 103 17.97 -22.82 12.20
CA SER A 103 18.75 -23.80 11.44
C SER A 103 17.88 -24.69 10.55
N GLY A 104 16.66 -25.04 10.98
CA GLY A 104 15.72 -25.81 10.15
C GLY A 104 15.27 -25.05 8.89
N LEU A 105 15.08 -23.73 8.97
CA LEU A 105 14.74 -22.89 7.81
C LEU A 105 15.93 -22.76 6.85
N THR A 106 17.17 -22.84 7.37
CA THR A 106 18.37 -22.85 6.53
C THR A 106 18.45 -24.12 5.68
N ALA A 107 18.02 -25.27 6.21
CA ALA A 107 17.94 -26.50 5.43
C ALA A 107 16.92 -26.41 4.28
N LEU A 108 15.77 -25.77 4.50
CA LEU A 108 14.79 -25.50 3.42
C LEU A 108 15.36 -24.62 2.31
N ARG A 109 16.22 -23.67 2.68
CA ARG A 109 16.93 -22.85 1.69
C ARG A 109 17.98 -23.67 0.94
N ALA A 110 18.69 -24.54 1.63
CA ALA A 110 19.71 -25.40 1.04
C ALA A 110 19.13 -26.46 0.10
N SER A 111 17.95 -27.00 0.42
CA SER A 111 17.21 -27.93 -0.45
C SER A 111 16.55 -27.25 -1.65
N GLY A 112 16.39 -25.92 -1.61
CA GLY A 112 15.75 -25.13 -2.65
C GLY A 112 14.23 -25.01 -2.51
N ASP A 113 13.64 -25.59 -1.45
CA ASP A 113 12.21 -25.48 -1.15
C ASP A 113 11.81 -24.05 -0.72
N LEU A 114 12.78 -23.29 -0.21
CA LEU A 114 12.62 -21.90 0.17
C LEU A 114 13.67 -21.02 -0.53
N LYS A 115 13.23 -20.03 -1.32
CA LYS A 115 14.14 -19.19 -2.12
C LYS A 115 14.98 -18.23 -1.25
N ILE A 116 14.34 -17.60 -0.28
CA ILE A 116 14.93 -16.68 0.69
C ILE A 116 14.23 -16.96 2.01
N ILE A 117 14.97 -17.01 3.12
CA ILE A 117 14.39 -17.12 4.46
C ILE A 117 13.71 -15.79 4.77
N PRO A 118 12.37 -15.74 4.89
CA PRO A 118 11.68 -14.51 5.26
C PRO A 118 12.05 -14.11 6.68
N LEU A 119 12.16 -12.79 6.91
CA LEU A 119 12.31 -12.22 8.24
C LEU A 119 11.00 -11.55 8.63
N ASP A 120 10.71 -11.57 9.93
CA ASP A 120 9.63 -10.77 10.50
C ASP A 120 9.80 -9.30 10.06
N PRO A 121 8.71 -8.55 9.82
CA PRO A 121 8.79 -7.12 9.50
C PRO A 121 9.58 -6.25 10.49
N ILE A 122 9.82 -6.73 11.72
CA ILE A 122 10.67 -6.04 12.72
C ILE A 122 12.14 -6.48 12.68
N GLY A 123 12.51 -7.41 11.79
CA GLY A 123 13.88 -7.86 11.53
C GLY A 123 14.32 -9.13 12.28
N THR A 124 13.41 -9.77 13.01
CA THR A 124 13.69 -11.04 13.71
C THR A 124 13.36 -12.25 12.85
N GLU A 125 13.99 -13.38 13.11
CA GLU A 125 13.65 -14.64 12.43
C GLU A 125 12.37 -15.25 13.02
N TYR A 126 11.63 -16.00 12.18
CA TYR A 126 10.49 -16.79 12.62
C TYR A 126 10.94 -17.98 13.47
N GLN A 127 10.11 -18.35 14.44
CA GLN A 127 10.40 -19.49 15.32
C GLN A 127 10.02 -20.79 14.63
N TYR A 128 10.92 -21.76 14.68
CA TYR A 128 10.72 -23.09 14.11
C TYR A 128 11.11 -24.15 15.14
N LEU A 129 10.21 -25.11 15.32
CA LEU A 129 10.32 -26.19 16.29
C LEU A 129 10.07 -27.50 15.58
N VAL A 130 10.79 -28.52 16.02
CA VAL A 130 10.58 -29.90 15.58
C VAL A 130 10.51 -30.79 16.81
N SER A 131 9.68 -31.82 16.75
CA SER A 131 9.69 -32.95 17.68
C SER A 131 9.81 -34.25 16.87
N GLY A 132 10.22 -35.34 17.52
CA GLY A 132 10.41 -36.63 16.84
C GLY A 132 11.60 -36.65 15.87
N SER A 133 11.68 -37.71 15.06
CA SER A 133 12.78 -37.94 14.13
C SER A 133 12.35 -38.81 12.94
N GLY A 134 12.85 -38.52 11.75
CA GLY A 134 12.47 -39.25 10.55
C GLY A 134 10.97 -39.09 10.23
N ILE A 135 10.30 -40.17 9.84
CA ILE A 135 8.87 -40.19 9.47
C ILE A 135 7.89 -39.84 10.59
N SER A 136 8.34 -39.83 11.84
CA SER A 136 7.51 -39.41 12.98
C SER A 136 7.83 -37.99 13.43
N SER A 137 8.64 -37.25 12.66
CA SER A 137 8.93 -35.87 12.99
C SER A 137 7.69 -35.00 12.77
N GLU A 138 7.44 -34.11 13.71
CA GLU A 138 6.43 -33.06 13.61
C GLU A 138 7.11 -31.70 13.67
N ALA A 139 6.53 -30.71 13.00
CA ALA A 139 7.07 -29.37 12.88
C ALA A 139 6.02 -28.31 13.15
N ALA A 140 6.46 -27.21 13.77
CA ALA A 140 5.68 -26.00 13.89
C ALA A 140 6.52 -24.78 13.53
N VAL A 141 5.89 -23.79 12.91
CA VAL A 141 6.48 -22.48 12.65
C VAL A 141 5.52 -21.39 13.09
N TYR A 142 6.04 -20.35 13.74
CA TYR A 142 5.24 -19.22 14.19
C TYR A 142 5.97 -17.89 14.27
N GLY A 143 5.19 -16.82 14.35
CA GLY A 143 5.61 -15.46 14.66
C GLY A 143 4.59 -14.75 15.53
N GLU A 144 5.05 -13.85 16.39
CA GLU A 144 4.19 -13.05 17.26
C GLU A 144 3.35 -12.05 16.44
N ILE A 145 2.06 -11.97 16.74
CA ILE A 145 1.15 -11.02 16.10
C ILE A 145 0.88 -9.84 17.02
N GLU A 146 0.67 -8.67 16.42
CA GLU A 146 0.53 -7.41 17.16
C GLU A 146 -0.92 -6.94 17.33
N ASP A 147 -1.81 -7.30 16.40
CA ASP A 147 -3.26 -7.02 16.47
C ASP A 147 -4.04 -8.35 16.48
N PRO A 148 -4.00 -9.11 17.60
CA PRO A 148 -4.73 -10.38 17.71
C PRO A 148 -6.24 -10.16 17.62
N THR A 149 -6.90 -11.12 16.98
CA THR A 149 -8.37 -11.12 16.86
C THR A 149 -9.05 -11.87 18.02
N SER A 150 -8.29 -12.67 18.77
CA SER A 150 -8.80 -13.59 19.79
C SER A 150 -8.84 -13.00 21.21
N GLY A 151 -8.53 -11.71 21.36
CA GLY A 151 -8.62 -10.99 22.64
C GLY A 151 -7.26 -10.55 23.19
N SER A 152 -7.20 -10.30 24.50
CA SER A 152 -5.97 -9.87 25.18
C SER A 152 -5.01 -11.04 25.41
N GLY A 153 -3.72 -10.74 25.43
CA GLY A 153 -2.66 -11.72 25.67
C GLY A 153 -1.62 -11.74 24.56
N ASN A 154 -0.65 -12.64 24.69
CA ASN A 154 0.36 -12.86 23.66
C ASN A 154 -0.16 -13.94 22.72
N TRP A 155 -0.26 -13.59 21.45
CA TRP A 155 -0.76 -14.46 20.39
C TRP A 155 0.28 -14.59 19.31
N VAL A 156 0.29 -15.75 18.68
CA VAL A 156 1.16 -16.07 17.56
C VAL A 156 0.31 -16.57 16.39
N TRP A 157 0.76 -16.26 15.18
CA TRP A 157 0.27 -16.95 14.01
C TRP A 157 1.09 -18.22 13.83
N CYS A 158 0.43 -19.37 13.81
CA CYS A 158 1.06 -20.67 13.94
C CYS A 158 0.63 -21.60 12.82
N TRP A 159 1.60 -22.31 12.24
CA TRP A 159 1.35 -23.51 11.45
C TRP A 159 1.90 -24.73 12.18
N ARG A 160 1.18 -25.86 12.12
CA ARG A 160 1.56 -27.14 12.76
C ARG A 160 1.38 -28.29 11.76
N SER A 161 2.31 -29.24 11.75
CA SER A 161 2.22 -30.41 10.88
C SER A 161 1.15 -31.41 11.33
N GLU A 162 0.95 -31.60 12.65
CA GLU A 162 0.02 -32.58 13.21
C GLU A 162 -1.42 -32.37 12.69
N SER A 163 -1.91 -31.13 12.76
CA SER A 163 -3.27 -30.76 12.33
C SER A 163 -3.34 -30.21 10.91
N VAL A 164 -2.18 -30.02 10.25
CA VAL A 164 -2.04 -29.34 8.95
C VAL A 164 -2.85 -28.04 8.90
N SER A 165 -2.86 -27.31 10.01
CA SER A 165 -3.68 -26.12 10.18
C SER A 165 -2.80 -24.89 10.36
N ILE A 166 -3.32 -23.74 9.94
CA ILE A 166 -2.71 -22.44 10.16
C ILE A 166 -3.72 -21.52 10.84
N GLY A 167 -3.30 -20.85 11.90
CA GLY A 167 -4.22 -20.03 12.68
C GLY A 167 -3.58 -19.28 13.82
N GLU A 168 -4.39 -18.46 14.46
CA GLU A 168 -4.03 -17.69 15.64
C GLU A 168 -4.14 -18.59 16.88
N VAL A 169 -3.07 -18.67 17.67
CA VAL A 169 -3.03 -19.44 18.92
C VAL A 169 -2.26 -18.66 19.99
N GLY A 170 -2.52 -18.94 21.27
CA GLY A 170 -1.76 -18.32 22.36
C GLY A 170 -0.28 -18.66 22.30
N SER A 171 0.60 -17.74 22.72
CA SER A 171 2.06 -17.95 22.75
C SER A 171 2.39 -19.12 23.69
N GLY A 172 2.86 -20.24 23.14
CA GLY A 172 3.09 -21.50 23.86
C GLY A 172 2.18 -22.64 23.43
N ASN A 173 1.07 -22.35 22.75
CA ASN A 173 0.19 -23.36 22.17
C ASN A 173 0.59 -23.73 20.72
N CYS A 174 1.61 -23.08 20.16
CA CYS A 174 2.17 -23.45 18.86
C CYS A 174 3.36 -24.38 19.06
N GLN A 175 3.12 -25.69 19.08
CA GLN A 175 4.14 -26.72 19.25
C GLN A 175 4.04 -27.72 18.08
N PRO A 176 5.13 -28.41 17.71
CA PRO A 176 5.02 -29.52 16.76
C PRO A 176 4.01 -30.55 17.26
#